data_AF-A0A7Y2JDD8-F1
#
_entry.id   AF-A0A7Y2JDD8-F1
#
_cell.length_a   1.000
_cell.length_b   1.000
_cell.length_c   1.000
_cell.angle_alpha   90.00
_cell.angle_beta   90.00
_cell.angle_gamma   90.00
#
_symmetry.space_group_name_H-M   'P 1'
#
loop_
_entity.id
_entity.type
_entity.pdbx_description
1 polymer ?
#
loop_
_entity_poly.entity_id
_entity_poly.type
_entity_poly.pdbx_seq_one_letter_code
_entity_poly.pdbx_strand_id
1 'polypeptide(L)'
;MKRFINVPLLLRGWVLDLLPARDGMEVWLRTPAGDTVTLFAPFRPSFAVAGRSVREAAVRTAAVRWGCDVRKSEGIEFFSGKTVPAWTFAVPTPFLLRATVRKAERAFGGEALANADIAPVEQFAYATGLFPFSFAETECM
;
A
#
# COMPACT_ATOMS: atom_id res chain seq x y z
N MET A 1 -30.37 27.80 8.77
CA MET A 1 -29.47 26.75 9.28
C MET A 1 -28.33 26.58 8.29
N LYS A 2 -27.09 26.93 8.67
CA LYS A 2 -25.93 26.83 7.77
C LYS A 2 -25.54 25.35 7.63
N ARG A 3 -25.77 24.75 6.45
CA ARG A 3 -25.21 23.44 6.09
C ARG A 3 -23.74 23.65 5.77
N PHE A 4 -22.85 23.19 6.64
CA PHE A 4 -21.43 23.11 6.33
C PHE A 4 -21.22 21.82 5.53
N ILE A 5 -21.01 21.97 4.22
CA ILE A 5 -20.54 20.89 3.34
C ILE A 5 -19.01 21.07 3.30
N ASN A 6 -18.25 20.00 3.58
CA ASN A 6 -16.79 19.94 3.60
C ASN A 6 -16.07 20.49 4.85
N VAL A 7 -16.51 20.13 6.06
CA VAL A 7 -15.61 20.20 7.22
C VAL A 7 -15.09 18.79 7.48
N PRO A 8 -13.77 18.54 7.44
CA PRO A 8 -13.22 17.24 7.78
C PRO A 8 -13.71 16.84 9.17
N LEU A 9 -14.37 15.69 9.27
CA LEU A 9 -14.74 15.15 10.57
C LEU A 9 -13.49 14.52 11.16
N LEU A 10 -12.92 15.15 12.19
CA LEU A 10 -11.86 14.54 12.97
C LEU A 10 -12.46 13.42 13.84
N LEU A 11 -12.14 12.18 13.53
CA LEU A 11 -12.55 11.01 14.29
C LEU A 11 -11.36 10.49 15.10
N ARG A 12 -11.59 10.30 16.40
CA ARG A 12 -10.59 9.78 17.34
C ARG A 12 -11.03 8.43 17.88
N GLY A 13 -10.09 7.51 18.04
CA GLY A 13 -10.35 6.21 18.64
C GLY A 13 -9.27 5.19 18.40
N TRP A 14 -9.55 3.94 18.77
CA TRP A 14 -8.63 2.81 18.62
C TRP A 14 -8.90 2.10 17.31
N VAL A 15 -7.86 1.87 16.51
CA VAL A 15 -7.93 0.95 15.37
C VAL A 15 -8.17 -0.45 15.91
N LEU A 16 -9.25 -1.10 15.51
CA LEU A 16 -9.53 -2.49 15.88
C LEU A 16 -8.95 -3.45 14.86
N ASP A 17 -9.19 -3.17 13.58
CA ASP A 17 -8.78 -4.02 12.48
C ASP A 17 -8.62 -3.22 11.19
N LEU A 18 -7.89 -3.81 10.24
CA LEU A 18 -7.58 -3.27 8.93
C LEU A 18 -7.88 -4.36 7.89
N LEU A 19 -8.82 -4.09 6.99
CA LEU A 19 -9.26 -5.09 6.03
C LEU A 19 -9.04 -4.61 4.59
N PRO A 20 -8.49 -5.47 3.71
CA PRO A 20 -8.46 -5.18 2.28
C PRO A 20 -9.88 -4.96 1.74
N ALA A 21 -10.04 -3.89 0.97
CA ALA A 21 -11.24 -3.59 0.20
C ALA A 21 -10.90 -3.46 -1.29
N ARG A 22 -11.92 -3.34 -2.14
CA ARG A 22 -11.73 -3.36 -3.61
C ARG A 22 -10.76 -2.26 -4.07
N ASP A 23 -10.93 -1.04 -3.58
CA ASP A 23 -10.18 0.14 -4.03
C ASP A 23 -9.30 0.75 -2.93
N GLY A 24 -9.01 0.00 -1.86
CA GLY A 24 -8.27 0.50 -0.71
C GLY A 24 -8.39 -0.39 0.52
N MET A 25 -8.40 0.22 1.70
CA MET A 25 -8.50 -0.45 2.99
C MET A 25 -9.73 0.04 3.75
N GLU A 26 -10.41 -0.88 4.44
CA GLU A 26 -11.34 -0.55 5.50
C GLU A 26 -10.59 -0.48 6.84
N VAL A 27 -10.86 0.58 7.60
CA VAL A 27 -10.32 0.80 8.94
C VAL A 27 -11.48 0.75 9.92
N TRP A 28 -11.46 -0.21 10.82
CA TRP A 28 -12.47 -0.31 11.86
C TRP A 28 -11.95 0.42 13.10
N LEU A 29 -12.66 1.44 13.54
CA LEU A 29 -12.24 2.31 14.62
C LEU A 29 -13.27 2.32 15.75
N ARG A 30 -12.81 2.10 16.98
CA ARG A 30 -13.60 2.18 18.20
C ARG A 30 -13.48 3.58 18.80
N THR A 31 -14.58 4.33 18.85
CA THR A 31 -14.58 5.68 19.44
C THR A 31 -14.51 5.63 20.97
N PRO A 32 -14.09 6.71 21.65
CA PRO A 32 -14.19 6.83 23.11
C PRO A 32 -15.61 6.69 23.67
N ALA A 33 -16.63 7.04 22.88
CA ALA A 33 -18.03 6.84 23.25
C ALA A 33 -18.45 5.37 23.25
N GLY A 34 -17.61 4.48 22.71
CA GLY A 34 -17.96 3.09 22.54
C GLY A 34 -18.84 2.85 21.32
N ASP A 35 -18.62 3.58 20.23
CA ASP A 35 -19.15 3.26 18.90
C ASP A 35 -18.07 2.60 18.05
N THR A 36 -18.47 1.74 17.12
CA THR A 36 -17.55 1.22 16.10
C THR A 36 -17.91 1.84 14.76
N VAL A 37 -16.93 2.49 14.14
CA VAL A 37 -17.08 3.18 12.86
C VAL A 37 -16.16 2.52 11.85
N THR A 38 -16.66 2.28 10.64
CA THR A 38 -15.87 1.82 9.51
C THR A 38 -15.51 3.02 8.64
N LEU A 39 -14.22 3.24 8.42
CA LEU A 39 -13.69 4.22 7.49
C LEU A 39 -13.13 3.52 6.27
N PHE A 40 -13.16 4.19 5.12
CA PHE A 40 -12.51 3.73 3.90
C PHE A 40 -11.34 4.64 3.54
N ALA A 41 -10.19 4.03 3.26
CA ALA A 41 -8.99 4.72 2.84
C ALA A 41 -8.52 4.20 1.47
N PRO A 42 -8.52 5.02 0.40
CA PRO A 42 -7.92 4.63 -0.87
C PRO A 42 -6.47 4.21 -0.69
N PHE A 43 -6.12 3.02 -1.16
CA PHE A 43 -4.78 2.48 -1.00
C PHE A 43 -4.44 1.47 -2.09
N ARG A 44 -3.23 1.59 -2.63
CA ARG A 44 -2.67 0.65 -3.60
C ARG A 44 -1.38 0.08 -3.02
N PRO A 45 -1.33 -1.23 -2.67
CA PRO A 45 -0.08 -1.80 -2.21
C PRO A 45 0.94 -1.82 -3.35
N SER A 46 2.20 -1.90 -2.98
CA SER A 46 3.29 -1.85 -3.93
C SER A 46 4.41 -2.80 -3.57
N PHE A 47 5.23 -3.10 -4.56
CA PHE A 47 6.50 -3.78 -4.38
C PHE A 47 7.51 -3.16 -5.33
N ALA A 48 8.79 -3.34 -5.03
CA ALA A 48 9.88 -2.82 -5.83
C ALA A 48 10.52 -3.95 -6.67
N VAL A 49 10.96 -3.59 -7.87
CA VAL A 49 11.78 -4.43 -8.74
C VAL A 49 13.10 -3.70 -9.00
N ALA A 50 14.22 -4.33 -8.66
CA ALA A 50 15.56 -3.79 -8.82
C ALA A 50 16.54 -4.89 -9.25
N GLY A 51 17.63 -4.51 -9.91
CA GLY A 51 18.65 -5.47 -10.33
C GLY A 51 19.26 -5.15 -11.70
N ARG A 52 20.49 -5.62 -11.94
CA ARG A 52 21.24 -5.32 -13.16
C ARG A 52 20.60 -5.86 -14.45
N SER A 53 19.82 -6.94 -14.34
CA SER A 53 19.11 -7.58 -15.45
C SER A 53 17.76 -6.92 -15.76
N VAL A 54 17.25 -6.04 -14.88
CA VAL A 54 15.92 -5.44 -15.00
C VAL A 54 15.97 -4.29 -16.01
N ARG A 55 15.34 -4.51 -17.17
CA ARG A 55 15.26 -3.50 -18.25
C ARG A 55 13.97 -2.67 -18.14
N GLU A 56 14.09 -1.35 -18.29
CA GLU A 56 12.96 -0.41 -18.25
C GLU A 56 11.82 -0.81 -19.20
N ALA A 57 12.13 -1.20 -20.44
CA ALA A 57 11.11 -1.59 -21.41
C ALA A 57 10.29 -2.82 -20.95
N ALA A 58 10.95 -3.80 -20.31
CA ALA A 58 10.28 -4.99 -19.79
C ALA A 58 9.38 -4.64 -18.59
N VAL A 59 9.88 -3.79 -17.69
CA VAL A 59 9.11 -3.27 -16.54
C VAL A 59 7.84 -2.55 -16.99
N ARG A 60 7.96 -1.62 -17.95
CA ARG A 60 6.81 -0.86 -18.46
C ARG A 60 5.81 -1.75 -19.18
N THR A 61 6.29 -2.69 -19.99
CA THR A 61 5.42 -3.66 -20.69
C THR A 61 4.66 -4.54 -19.71
N ALA A 62 5.32 -5.01 -18.66
CA ALA A 62 4.70 -5.80 -17.60
C ALA A 62 3.65 -4.99 -16.83
N ALA A 63 3.94 -3.73 -16.48
CA ALA A 63 3.01 -2.85 -15.78
C ALA A 63 1.71 -2.66 -16.56
N VAL A 64 1.80 -2.35 -17.86
CA VAL A 64 0.63 -2.23 -18.74
C VAL A 64 -0.15 -3.55 -18.79
N ARG A 65 0.54 -4.67 -18.99
CA ARG A 65 -0.10 -6.00 -19.07
C ARG A 65 -0.81 -6.41 -17.78
N TRP A 66 -0.33 -5.97 -16.62
CA TRP A 66 -0.87 -6.34 -15.32
C TRP A 66 -1.82 -5.29 -14.74
N GLY A 67 -2.03 -4.16 -15.43
CA GLY A 67 -2.85 -3.06 -14.95
C GLY A 67 -2.25 -2.36 -13.74
N CYS A 68 -0.92 -2.36 -13.61
CA CYS A 68 -0.20 -1.69 -12.53
C CYS A 68 0.26 -0.30 -12.99
N ASP A 69 0.30 0.64 -12.05
CA ASP A 69 1.10 1.84 -12.24
C ASP A 69 2.56 1.49 -11.94
N VAL A 70 3.48 2.11 -12.67
CA VAL A 70 4.91 1.92 -12.42
C VAL A 70 5.63 3.25 -12.47
N ARG A 71 6.52 3.46 -11.50
CA ARG A 71 7.36 4.65 -11.41
C ARG A 71 8.81 4.27 -11.14
N LYS A 72 9.74 5.08 -11.67
CA LYS A 72 11.14 5.02 -11.23
C LYS A 72 11.19 5.40 -9.75
N SER A 73 12.00 4.69 -9.01
CA SER A 73 12.24 4.91 -7.59
C SER A 73 13.67 4.53 -7.23
N GLU A 74 14.03 4.77 -5.99
CA GLU A 74 15.28 4.33 -5.40
C GLU A 74 14.96 3.58 -4.11
N GLY A 75 15.83 2.63 -3.74
CA GLY A 75 15.74 1.89 -2.50
C GLY A 75 17.12 1.73 -1.87
N ILE A 76 17.16 1.43 -0.58
CA ILE A 76 18.39 1.08 0.11
C ILE A 76 18.53 -0.44 0.02
N GLU A 77 19.62 -0.90 -0.59
CA GLU A 77 19.97 -2.32 -0.56
C GLU A 77 20.41 -2.68 0.86
N PHE A 78 19.72 -3.65 1.46
CA PHE A 78 19.77 -3.92 2.91
C PHE A 78 21.19 -4.27 3.40
N PHE A 79 21.95 -5.05 2.65
CA PHE A 79 23.26 -5.53 3.10
C PHE A 79 24.36 -4.47 2.95
N SER A 80 24.37 -3.74 1.84
CA SER A 80 25.41 -2.75 1.53
C SER A 80 25.07 -1.35 2.03
N GLY A 81 23.82 -1.10 2.41
CA GLY A 81 23.31 0.23 2.77
C GLY A 81 23.32 1.23 1.61
N LYS A 82 23.60 0.79 0.39
CA LYS A 82 23.72 1.67 -0.78
C LYS A 82 22.34 1.93 -1.38
N THR A 83 22.15 3.17 -1.84
CA THR A 83 21.02 3.51 -2.70
C THR A 83 21.17 2.83 -4.05
N VAL A 84 20.14 2.13 -4.49
CA VAL A 84 20.07 1.45 -5.78
C VAL A 84 18.85 1.91 -6.57
N PRO A 85 18.96 2.03 -7.90
CA PRO A 85 17.82 2.33 -8.75
C PRO A 85 16.83 1.16 -8.75
N ALA A 86 15.55 1.49 -8.67
CA ALA A 86 14.45 0.53 -8.60
C ALA A 86 13.23 1.03 -9.39
N TRP A 87 12.25 0.13 -9.50
CA TRP A 87 10.94 0.41 -10.07
C TRP A 87 9.87 0.00 -9.08
N THR A 88 8.99 0.91 -8.70
CA THR A 88 7.88 0.59 -7.81
C THR A 88 6.64 0.32 -8.63
N PHE A 89 6.11 -0.89 -8.51
CA PHE A 89 4.80 -1.29 -9.04
C PHE A 89 3.73 -1.01 -7.99
N ALA A 90 2.76 -0.14 -8.31
CA ALA A 90 1.54 -0.02 -7.53
C ALA A 90 0.47 -0.94 -8.14
N VAL A 91 -0.04 -1.86 -7.32
CA VAL A 91 -1.04 -2.84 -7.73
C VAL A 91 -2.43 -2.21 -7.61
N PRO A 92 -3.33 -2.39 -8.60
CA PRO A 92 -4.58 -1.65 -8.65
C PRO A 92 -5.51 -1.90 -7.46
N THR A 93 -5.42 -3.07 -6.82
CA THR A 93 -6.21 -3.43 -5.64
C THR A 93 -5.40 -4.33 -4.70
N PRO A 94 -5.60 -4.24 -3.37
CA PRO A 94 -4.99 -5.11 -2.37
C PRO A 94 -5.06 -6.61 -2.69
N PHE A 95 -6.20 -7.08 -3.21
CA PHE A 95 -6.43 -8.50 -3.48
C PHE A 95 -5.53 -9.06 -4.58
N LEU A 96 -5.00 -8.21 -5.45
CA LEU A 96 -4.16 -8.64 -6.57
C LEU A 96 -2.67 -8.67 -6.23
N LEU A 97 -2.23 -8.18 -5.07
CA LEU A 97 -0.80 -8.08 -4.74
C LEU A 97 -0.08 -9.41 -4.93
N ARG A 98 -0.56 -10.48 -4.26
CA ARG A 98 0.05 -11.81 -4.31
C ARG A 98 0.11 -12.38 -5.73
N ALA A 99 -0.96 -12.19 -6.51
CA ALA A 99 -1.02 -12.69 -7.88
C ALA A 99 -0.04 -11.93 -8.79
N THR A 100 0.11 -10.62 -8.59
CA THR A 100 1.03 -9.77 -9.34
C THR A 100 2.48 -10.04 -8.97
N VAL A 101 2.79 -10.22 -7.68
CA VAL A 101 4.12 -10.63 -7.21
C VAL A 101 4.55 -11.93 -7.87
N ARG A 102 3.69 -12.95 -7.91
CA ARG A 102 3.99 -14.22 -8.62
C ARG A 102 4.27 -14.04 -10.11
N LYS A 103 3.62 -13.07 -10.77
CA LYS A 103 3.92 -12.74 -12.17
C LYS A 103 5.29 -12.06 -12.29
N ALA A 104 5.61 -11.17 -11.36
CA ALA A 104 6.90 -10.49 -11.30
C ALA A 104 8.06 -11.44 -10.98
N GLU A 105 7.91 -12.36 -10.03
CA GLU A 105 8.91 -13.41 -9.73
C GLU A 105 9.26 -14.22 -10.99
N ARG A 106 8.25 -14.62 -11.77
CA ARG A 106 8.46 -15.36 -13.03
C ARG A 106 9.11 -14.51 -14.12
N ALA A 107 8.85 -13.20 -14.13
CA ALA A 107 9.33 -12.30 -15.18
C ALA A 107 10.74 -11.75 -14.91
N PHE A 108 11.08 -11.54 -13.64
CA PHE A 108 12.28 -10.81 -13.23
C PHE A 108 13.21 -11.60 -12.29
N GLY A 109 12.77 -12.74 -11.77
CA GLY A 109 13.47 -13.49 -10.71
C GLY A 109 13.08 -13.01 -9.32
N GLY A 110 12.92 -13.93 -8.36
CA GLY A 110 12.51 -13.58 -7.00
C GLY A 110 13.51 -12.67 -6.28
N GLU A 111 14.80 -12.80 -6.60
CA GLU A 111 15.90 -11.98 -6.10
C GLU A 111 15.85 -10.52 -6.56
N ALA A 112 15.10 -10.23 -7.62
CA ALA A 112 14.91 -8.88 -8.13
C ALA A 112 13.78 -8.13 -7.41
N LEU A 113 13.01 -8.81 -6.56
CA LEU A 113 11.86 -8.24 -5.88
C LEU A 113 12.23 -7.81 -4.46
N ALA A 114 11.76 -6.64 -4.06
CA ALA A 114 11.85 -6.14 -2.70
C ALA A 114 10.46 -5.72 -2.20
N ASN A 115 10.22 -5.88 -0.89
CA ASN A 115 8.95 -5.62 -0.22
C ASN A 115 7.75 -6.40 -0.80
N ALA A 116 8.01 -7.48 -1.56
CA ALA A 116 6.99 -8.24 -2.27
C ALA A 116 6.23 -9.23 -1.37
N ASP A 117 6.78 -9.52 -0.20
CA ASP A 117 6.25 -10.38 0.84
C ASP A 117 5.46 -9.63 1.92
N ILE A 118 5.56 -8.30 1.96
CA ILE A 118 4.80 -7.46 2.91
C ILE A 118 3.33 -7.46 2.51
N ALA A 119 2.44 -7.89 3.40
CA ALA A 119 1.01 -7.99 3.14
C ALA A 119 0.37 -6.59 2.97
N PRO A 120 -0.75 -6.45 2.22
CA PRO A 120 -1.37 -5.14 2.01
C PRO A 120 -1.74 -4.41 3.30
N VAL A 121 -2.18 -5.14 4.32
CA VAL A 121 -2.51 -4.62 5.65
C VAL A 121 -1.27 -3.99 6.31
N GLU A 122 -0.15 -4.69 6.27
CA GLU A 122 1.11 -4.22 6.86
C GLU A 122 1.64 -3.02 6.09
N GLN A 123 1.59 -3.04 4.75
CA GLN A 123 1.99 -1.89 3.94
C GLN A 123 1.15 -0.65 4.26
N PHE A 124 -0.17 -0.82 4.44
CA PHE A 124 -1.05 0.27 4.83
C PHE A 124 -0.71 0.81 6.22
N ALA A 125 -0.50 -0.08 7.19
CA ALA A 125 -0.13 0.30 8.54
C ALA A 125 1.21 1.05 8.59
N TYR A 126 2.22 0.58 7.86
CA TYR A 126 3.51 1.27 7.75
C TYR A 126 3.39 2.64 7.06
N ALA A 127 2.57 2.76 6.02
CA ALA A 127 2.40 4.01 5.28
C ALA A 127 1.65 5.08 6.08
N THR A 128 0.74 4.68 6.96
CA THR A 128 -0.19 5.59 7.65
C THR A 128 0.08 5.74 9.15
N GLY A 129 0.83 4.82 9.76
CA GLY A 129 0.96 4.70 11.21
C GLY A 129 -0.27 4.12 11.91
N LEU A 130 -1.30 3.71 11.17
CA LEU A 130 -2.49 3.07 11.71
C LEU A 130 -2.21 1.59 11.90
N PHE A 131 -1.86 1.19 13.12
CA PHE A 131 -1.67 -0.21 13.48
C PHE A 131 -2.88 -0.70 14.28
N PRO A 132 -3.25 -1.99 14.17
CA PRO A 132 -4.24 -2.56 15.07
C PRO A 132 -3.90 -2.27 16.53
N PHE A 133 -4.92 -1.85 17.28
CA PHE A 133 -4.90 -1.37 18.67
C PHE A 133 -4.16 -0.05 18.94
N SER A 134 -3.68 0.67 17.92
CA SER A 134 -3.18 2.03 18.12
C SER A 134 -4.34 3.00 18.34
N PHE A 135 -4.12 4.02 19.19
CA PHE A 135 -5.00 5.16 19.27
C PHE A 135 -4.63 6.16 18.17
N ALA A 136 -5.61 6.59 17.37
CA ALA A 136 -5.39 7.44 16.22
C ALA A 136 -6.38 8.61 16.19
N GLU A 137 -5.92 9.71 15.59
CA GLU A 137 -6.76 10.80 15.13
C GLU A 137 -6.78 10.76 13.61
N THR A 138 -7.97 10.66 13.02
CA THR A 138 -8.16 10.45 11.58
C THR A 138 -9.07 11.52 11.02
N GLU A 139 -8.67 12.13 9.91
CA GLU A 139 -9.51 13.07 9.18
C GLU A 139 -10.37 12.31 8.16
N CYS A 140 -11.68 12.45 8.27
CA CYS A 140 -12.62 11.90 7.30
C CYS A 140 -12.97 12.98 6.27
N MET A 141 -12.64 12.73 4.99
CA MET A 141 -13.01 13.57 3.85
C MET A 141 -14.20 12.99 3.09
#